data_AF-A0A0X1RZM5-F1
#
_entry.id   AF-A0A0X1RZM5-F1
#
_cell.length_a   1.000
_cell.length_b   1.000
_cell.length_c   1.000
_cell.angle_alpha   90.00
_cell.angle_beta   90.00
_cell.angle_gamma   90.00
#
_symmetry.space_group_name_H-M   'P 1'
#
loop_
_entity.id
_entity.type
_entity.pdbx_description
1 polymer ?
#
loop_
_entity_poly.entity_id
_entity_poly.type
_entity_poly.pdbx_seq_one_letter_code
_entity_poly.pdbx_strand_id
1 'polypeptide(L)'
;MKKIISLIMIVNLVFISSIIFIPNKASADNNPVIDQYVTAKSVTKNKDGTITIKYKVKKGFSPGHSITSVNISAGYSWPSKYRIGSHHNYYKAIKNKKGTYSMTIPKPKLKVIGTQQVQFKLSAGRYSTSKFLKNVFNYPTGTTIKRFEITKSSAISEYIYVTGIGYAIKLFPGGKITTAAASGWLMTYTGSGLGVVKGFPPKVAGQYYQVKTYYNSKGLNVQTKIWSSKKSYKKKETPIYNKTRVSKW
;
A
#
# COMPACT_ATOMS: atom_id res chain seq x y z
N MET A 1 -18.41 -31.36 -35.69
CA MET A 1 -18.65 -31.07 -34.25
C MET A 1 -17.38 -30.78 -33.43
N LYS A 2 -16.41 -31.69 -33.26
CA LYS A 2 -15.26 -31.49 -32.32
C LYS A 2 -14.52 -30.14 -32.42
N LYS A 3 -14.34 -29.58 -33.63
CA LYS A 3 -13.67 -28.27 -33.83
C LYS A 3 -14.45 -27.05 -33.30
N ILE A 4 -15.79 -27.11 -33.24
CA ILE A 4 -16.64 -25.99 -32.77
C ILE A 4 -16.61 -25.90 -31.24
N ILE A 5 -16.65 -27.04 -30.56
CA ILE A 5 -16.58 -27.12 -29.08
C ILE A 5 -15.25 -26.53 -28.56
N SER A 6 -14.14 -26.83 -29.24
CA SER A 6 -12.82 -26.30 -28.88
C SER A 6 -12.74 -24.76 -29.01
N LEU A 7 -13.40 -24.18 -30.03
CA LEU A 7 -13.44 -22.73 -30.22
C LEU A 7 -14.25 -22.02 -29.12
N ILE A 8 -15.40 -22.59 -28.73
CA ILE A 8 -16.26 -22.05 -27.66
C ILE A 8 -15.56 -22.13 -26.29
N MET A 9 -14.73 -23.14 -26.07
CA MET A 9 -13.92 -23.26 -24.83
C MET A 9 -12.82 -22.19 -24.75
N ILE A 10 -12.18 -21.86 -25.88
CA ILE A 10 -11.15 -20.80 -25.93
C ILE A 10 -11.75 -19.43 -25.68
N VAL A 11 -12.92 -19.13 -26.27
CA VAL A 11 -13.62 -17.84 -26.05
C VAL A 11 -13.98 -17.63 -24.59
N ASN A 12 -14.46 -18.67 -23.89
CA ASN A 12 -14.73 -18.61 -22.44
C ASN A 12 -13.45 -18.43 -21.60
N LEU A 13 -12.34 -19.09 -21.96
CA LEU A 13 -11.07 -18.92 -21.24
C LEU A 13 -10.53 -17.49 -21.34
N VAL A 14 -10.68 -16.86 -22.51
CA VAL A 14 -10.25 -15.47 -22.72
C VAL A 14 -11.11 -14.50 -21.91
N PHE A 15 -12.43 -14.68 -21.85
CA PHE A 15 -13.33 -13.80 -21.08
C PHE A 15 -13.12 -13.86 -19.55
N ILE A 16 -12.71 -15.00 -19.00
CA ILE A 16 -12.40 -15.11 -17.56
C ILE A 16 -11.03 -14.46 -17.24
N SER A 17 -10.11 -14.42 -18.20
CA SER A 17 -8.78 -13.81 -18.01
C SER A 17 -8.80 -12.27 -17.95
N SER A 18 -9.87 -11.64 -18.43
CA SER A 18 -10.02 -10.17 -18.48
C SER A 18 -10.61 -9.53 -17.21
N ILE A 19 -10.81 -10.31 -16.12
CA ILE A 19 -10.95 -9.74 -14.76
C ILE A 19 -9.58 -9.26 -14.26
N ILE A 20 -9.03 -8.29 -14.98
CA ILE A 20 -8.00 -7.41 -14.44
C ILE A 20 -8.69 -6.68 -13.28
N PHE A 21 -8.30 -6.99 -12.05
CA PHE A 21 -8.45 -6.06 -10.93
C PHE A 21 -7.63 -4.82 -11.27
N ILE A 22 -8.20 -3.95 -12.11
CA ILE A 22 -7.77 -2.57 -12.26
C ILE A 22 -8.01 -1.98 -10.87
N PRO A 23 -6.96 -1.61 -10.11
CA PRO A 23 -7.18 -0.98 -8.83
C PRO A 23 -7.96 0.29 -9.12
N ASN A 24 -9.21 0.35 -8.63
CA ASN A 24 -10.14 1.42 -8.99
C ASN A 24 -9.42 2.76 -8.95
N LYS A 25 -9.17 3.32 -10.14
CA LYS A 25 -8.97 4.76 -10.31
C LYS A 25 -10.33 5.38 -9.99
N ALA A 26 -10.66 5.41 -8.71
CA ALA A 26 -11.64 6.31 -8.19
C ALA A 26 -11.22 7.69 -8.71
N SER A 27 -12.02 8.22 -9.62
CA SER A 27 -11.88 9.59 -10.09
C SER A 27 -12.09 10.52 -8.89
N ALA A 28 -11.74 11.80 -9.02
CA ALA A 28 -12.23 12.75 -8.03
C ALA A 28 -13.76 12.81 -8.15
N ASP A 29 -14.48 12.42 -7.09
CA ASP A 29 -15.94 12.43 -7.06
C ASP A 29 -16.44 13.86 -7.29
N ASN A 30 -17.59 14.04 -7.96
CA ASN A 30 -18.21 15.36 -8.05
C ASN A 30 -18.97 15.67 -6.74
N ASN A 31 -18.82 16.86 -6.18
CA ASN A 31 -19.58 17.28 -4.99
C ASN A 31 -19.95 18.76 -5.14
N PRO A 32 -21.13 19.09 -5.70
CA PRO A 32 -21.51 20.45 -6.06
C PRO A 32 -21.34 21.48 -4.94
N VAL A 33 -21.63 21.08 -3.69
CA VAL A 33 -21.54 21.96 -2.52
C VAL A 33 -20.10 22.34 -2.18
N ILE A 34 -19.15 21.42 -2.34
CA ILE A 34 -17.71 21.70 -2.21
C ILE A 34 -17.17 22.37 -3.48
N ASP A 35 -17.64 21.95 -4.64
CA ASP A 35 -17.16 22.40 -5.94
C ASP A 35 -17.48 23.86 -6.25
N GLN A 36 -18.52 24.48 -5.67
CA GLN A 36 -18.69 25.94 -5.79
C GLN A 36 -17.51 26.72 -5.18
N TYR A 37 -16.89 26.19 -4.10
CA TYR A 37 -15.84 26.87 -3.34
C TYR A 37 -14.43 26.49 -3.80
N VAL A 38 -14.15 25.19 -3.98
CA VAL A 38 -12.78 24.70 -4.18
C VAL A 38 -12.69 23.62 -5.25
N THR A 39 -11.61 23.63 -6.03
CA THR A 39 -11.29 22.56 -6.98
C THR A 39 -9.84 22.15 -6.80
N ALA A 40 -9.59 20.85 -6.60
CA ALA A 40 -8.24 20.31 -6.56
C ALA A 40 -7.62 20.35 -7.97
N LYS A 41 -6.33 20.70 -8.05
CA LYS A 41 -5.53 20.70 -9.27
C LYS A 41 -4.57 19.52 -9.34
N SER A 42 -3.99 19.12 -8.20
CA SER A 42 -3.17 17.90 -8.12
C SER A 42 -3.09 17.38 -6.69
N VAL A 43 -3.07 16.04 -6.55
CA VAL A 43 -2.74 15.36 -5.29
C VAL A 43 -1.54 14.43 -5.53
N THR A 44 -0.44 14.70 -4.81
CA THR A 44 0.85 14.03 -4.96
C THR A 44 1.35 13.53 -3.61
N LYS A 45 1.75 12.25 -3.54
CA LYS A 45 2.49 11.70 -2.39
C LYS A 45 3.98 11.98 -2.61
N ASN A 46 4.62 12.60 -1.63
CA ASN A 46 6.05 12.90 -1.64
C ASN A 46 6.87 11.68 -1.17
N LYS A 47 8.19 11.68 -1.43
CA LYS A 47 9.09 10.55 -1.09
C LYS A 47 9.17 10.27 0.42
N ASP A 48 8.96 11.29 1.25
CA ASP A 48 8.96 11.23 2.72
C ASP A 48 7.64 10.71 3.34
N GLY A 49 6.62 10.46 2.50
CA GLY A 49 5.29 10.03 2.92
C GLY A 49 4.28 11.15 3.16
N THR A 50 4.66 12.43 3.03
CA THR A 50 3.71 13.55 3.08
C THR A 50 2.86 13.63 1.81
N ILE A 51 1.73 14.33 1.87
CA ILE A 51 0.80 14.49 0.73
C ILE A 51 0.63 15.96 0.41
N THR A 52 1.04 16.39 -0.78
CA THR A 52 0.82 17.74 -1.28
C THR A 52 -0.48 17.81 -2.09
N ILE A 53 -1.36 18.73 -1.71
CA ILE A 53 -2.58 19.09 -2.44
C ILE A 53 -2.42 20.51 -2.99
N LYS A 54 -2.44 20.65 -4.33
CA LYS A 54 -2.61 21.95 -5.00
C LYS A 54 -4.09 22.16 -5.31
N TYR A 55 -4.63 23.32 -5.00
CA TYR A 55 -6.05 23.63 -5.15
C TYR A 55 -6.32 25.09 -5.51
N LYS A 56 -7.46 25.36 -6.16
CA LYS A 56 -7.95 26.71 -6.43
C LYS A 56 -9.24 26.94 -5.65
N VAL A 57 -9.26 28.00 -4.84
CA VAL A 57 -10.46 28.56 -4.23
C VAL A 57 -11.12 29.47 -5.27
N LYS A 58 -12.31 29.08 -5.73
CA LYS A 58 -13.09 29.75 -6.77
C LYS A 58 -13.98 30.85 -6.17
N LYS A 59 -14.65 30.53 -5.07
CA LYS A 59 -15.48 31.43 -4.24
C LYS A 59 -14.87 31.48 -2.85
N GLY A 60 -14.70 32.69 -2.29
CA GLY A 60 -14.23 32.85 -0.92
C GLY A 60 -15.29 32.38 0.09
N PHE A 61 -14.86 32.05 1.31
CA PHE A 61 -15.77 31.62 2.38
C PHE A 61 -15.31 32.08 3.76
N SER A 62 -16.26 32.22 4.68
CA SER A 62 -16.02 32.62 6.06
C SER A 62 -16.06 31.39 6.99
N PRO A 63 -14.90 30.89 7.47
CA PRO A 63 -14.87 29.89 8.52
C PRO A 63 -15.34 30.49 9.85
N GLY A 64 -15.81 29.65 10.77
CA GLY A 64 -16.39 30.09 12.04
C GLY A 64 -17.44 29.13 12.58
N HIS A 65 -18.14 29.57 13.64
CA HIS A 65 -19.11 28.78 14.39
C HIS A 65 -20.58 29.16 14.12
N SER A 66 -20.85 30.12 13.22
CA SER A 66 -22.21 30.51 12.85
C SER A 66 -22.85 29.45 11.93
N ILE A 67 -24.18 29.43 11.88
CA ILE A 67 -24.95 28.57 10.95
C ILE A 67 -24.68 28.91 9.47
N THR A 68 -24.25 30.14 9.18
CA THR A 68 -23.82 30.59 7.85
C THR A 68 -22.32 30.38 7.57
N SER A 69 -21.54 29.94 8.57
CA SER A 69 -20.11 29.68 8.40
C SER A 69 -19.87 28.41 7.57
N VAL A 70 -18.96 28.51 6.60
CA VAL A 70 -18.54 27.39 5.75
C VAL A 70 -17.10 27.05 6.08
N ASN A 71 -16.89 25.89 6.69
CA ASN A 71 -15.57 25.42 7.08
C ASN A 71 -15.12 24.32 6.11
N ILE A 72 -14.10 24.60 5.28
CA ILE A 72 -13.50 23.61 4.39
C ILE A 72 -12.11 23.23 4.89
N SER A 73 -11.87 21.92 4.97
CA SER A 73 -10.59 21.32 5.32
C SER A 73 -10.17 20.33 4.24
N ALA A 74 -8.87 20.10 4.11
CA ALA A 74 -8.33 19.00 3.31
C ALA A 74 -7.57 18.04 4.21
N GLY A 75 -7.55 16.77 3.81
CA GLY A 75 -7.08 15.72 4.67
C GLY A 75 -7.04 14.36 4.01
N TYR A 76 -6.82 13.34 4.84
CA TYR A 76 -7.06 11.96 4.47
C TYR A 76 -7.97 11.29 5.49
N SER A 77 -8.78 10.34 5.00
CA SER A 77 -9.44 9.35 5.85
C SER A 77 -8.93 7.95 5.57
N TRP A 78 -9.23 7.04 6.50
CA TRP A 78 -9.03 5.61 6.32
C TRP A 78 -10.38 4.90 6.18
N PRO A 79 -10.54 4.08 5.12
CA PRO A 79 -11.60 3.07 5.02
C PRO A 79 -11.70 2.22 6.30
N SER A 80 -12.92 1.76 6.62
CA SER A 80 -13.21 0.98 7.84
C SER A 80 -12.22 -0.16 8.10
N LYS A 81 -11.87 -0.91 7.05
CA LYS A 81 -10.90 -2.04 7.08
C LYS A 81 -9.47 -1.69 7.52
N TYR A 82 -9.12 -0.41 7.68
CA TYR A 82 -7.81 0.06 8.15
C TYR A 82 -7.88 0.86 9.46
N ARG A 83 -9.03 0.89 10.15
CA ARG A 83 -9.20 1.64 11.41
C ARG A 83 -8.77 0.79 12.61
N ILE A 84 -7.83 1.31 13.41
CA ILE A 84 -7.23 0.68 14.59
C ILE A 84 -7.33 1.65 15.78
N GLY A 85 -8.55 1.81 16.34
CA GLY A 85 -8.84 2.74 17.44
C GLY A 85 -9.38 4.13 17.01
N SER A 86 -9.13 5.17 17.81
CA SER A 86 -9.80 6.48 17.72
C SER A 86 -9.16 7.53 16.79
N HIS A 87 -7.87 7.44 16.44
CA HIS A 87 -7.10 8.56 15.86
C HIS A 87 -6.58 8.34 14.43
N HIS A 88 -7.50 8.11 13.49
CA HIS A 88 -7.16 7.68 12.12
C HIS A 88 -6.97 8.81 11.12
N ASN A 89 -7.95 9.70 11.07
CA ASN A 89 -8.06 10.68 10.00
C ASN A 89 -7.28 11.95 10.35
N TYR A 90 -6.77 12.65 9.35
CA TYR A 90 -6.15 13.96 9.52
C TYR A 90 -6.84 14.96 8.63
N TYR A 91 -7.21 16.12 9.18
CA TYR A 91 -7.77 17.25 8.45
C TYR A 91 -7.13 18.55 8.92
N LYS A 92 -6.89 19.47 7.99
CA LYS A 92 -6.45 20.84 8.27
C LYS A 92 -7.27 21.81 7.42
N ALA A 93 -7.69 22.93 8.02
CA ALA A 93 -8.39 23.99 7.31
C ALA A 93 -7.58 24.48 6.11
N ILE A 94 -8.26 24.72 4.98
CA ILE A 94 -7.62 25.27 3.77
C ILE A 94 -7.66 26.81 3.80
N LYS A 95 -6.89 27.46 2.92
CA LYS A 95 -7.02 28.92 2.70
C LYS A 95 -8.42 29.23 2.15
N ASN A 96 -9.03 30.30 2.64
CA ASN A 96 -10.44 30.62 2.43
C ASN A 96 -10.71 31.83 1.52
N LYS A 97 -9.68 32.63 1.22
CA LYS A 97 -9.75 33.70 0.20
C LYS A 97 -9.65 33.10 -1.21
N LYS A 98 -10.22 33.77 -2.21
CA LYS A 98 -10.13 33.37 -3.63
C LYS A 98 -8.67 33.39 -4.07
N GLY A 99 -8.20 32.33 -4.73
CA GLY A 99 -6.79 32.18 -5.11
C GLY A 99 -6.38 30.74 -5.41
N THR A 100 -5.12 30.53 -5.79
CA THR A 100 -4.53 29.20 -5.97
C THR A 100 -3.49 28.96 -4.88
N TYR A 101 -3.55 27.80 -4.24
CA TYR A 101 -2.73 27.47 -3.07
C TYR A 101 -2.19 26.04 -3.16
N SER A 102 -1.18 25.78 -2.33
CA SER A 102 -0.64 24.47 -2.06
C SER A 102 -0.67 24.22 -0.55
N MET A 103 -0.95 22.99 -0.13
CA MET A 103 -0.78 22.57 1.26
C MET A 103 -0.17 21.19 1.32
N THR A 104 0.65 20.96 2.34
CA THR A 104 1.23 19.65 2.65
C THR A 104 0.58 19.09 3.91
N ILE A 105 0.03 17.89 3.78
CA ILE A 105 -0.49 17.07 4.87
C ILE A 105 0.66 16.19 5.38
N PRO A 106 0.91 16.11 6.70
CA PRO A 106 1.95 15.27 7.26
C PRO A 106 1.70 13.79 6.96
N LYS A 107 2.77 12.99 6.95
CA LYS A 107 2.66 11.53 6.92
C LYS A 107 1.86 11.03 8.13
N PRO A 108 1.12 9.91 8.03
CA PRO A 108 0.37 9.37 9.15
C PRO A 108 1.25 9.09 10.39
N LYS A 109 0.80 9.54 11.57
CA LYS A 109 1.41 9.18 12.86
C LYS A 109 1.32 7.66 13.10
N LEU A 110 0.16 7.08 12.77
CA LEU A 110 -0.04 5.64 12.76
C LEU A 110 0.73 5.00 11.60
N LYS A 111 1.62 4.07 11.94
CA LYS A 111 2.34 3.24 10.98
C LYS A 111 1.41 2.12 10.49
N VAL A 112 0.39 2.47 9.71
CA VAL A 112 -0.55 1.57 9.03
C VAL A 112 -0.23 1.54 7.53
N ILE A 113 -0.18 0.36 6.94
CA ILE A 113 -0.02 0.16 5.49
C ILE A 113 -1.39 -0.09 4.88
N GLY A 114 -1.74 0.69 3.86
CA GLY A 114 -3.07 0.63 3.26
C GLY A 114 -3.42 1.87 2.45
N THR A 115 -4.57 1.82 1.78
CA THR A 115 -5.07 2.94 0.98
C THR A 115 -5.75 3.99 1.85
N GLN A 116 -5.25 5.22 1.78
CA GLN A 116 -5.86 6.41 2.34
C GLN A 116 -6.72 7.10 1.27
N GLN A 117 -7.86 7.63 1.67
CA GLN A 117 -8.72 8.45 0.82
C GLN A 117 -8.42 9.92 1.09
N VAL A 118 -7.72 10.59 0.17
CA VAL A 118 -7.47 12.04 0.24
C VAL A 118 -8.75 12.75 -0.17
N GLN A 119 -9.23 13.67 0.65
CA GLN A 119 -10.52 14.32 0.46
C GLN A 119 -10.52 15.78 0.95
N PHE A 120 -11.38 16.61 0.36
CA PHE A 120 -11.90 17.79 1.05
C PHE A 120 -13.06 17.37 1.95
N LYS A 121 -13.18 18.00 3.12
CA LYS A 121 -14.35 17.89 4.00
C LYS A 121 -14.89 19.29 4.28
N LEU A 122 -16.19 19.46 4.04
CA LEU A 122 -16.95 20.66 4.35
C LEU A 122 -17.82 20.41 5.59
N SER A 123 -17.90 21.41 6.45
CA SER A 123 -18.85 21.48 7.57
C SER A 123 -19.48 22.87 7.60
N ALA A 124 -20.80 22.93 7.60
CA ALA A 124 -21.59 24.16 7.69
C ALA A 124 -22.83 23.88 8.58
N GLY A 125 -22.83 24.43 9.80
CA GLY A 125 -23.81 24.09 10.82
C GLY A 125 -23.93 22.58 11.04
N ARG A 126 -25.15 22.04 10.89
CA ARG A 126 -25.45 20.60 11.00
C ARG A 126 -25.10 19.77 9.76
N TYR A 127 -24.77 20.41 8.63
CA TYR A 127 -24.42 19.73 7.39
C TYR A 127 -22.91 19.47 7.31
N SER A 128 -22.53 18.22 7.01
CA SER A 128 -21.15 17.89 6.64
C SER A 128 -21.13 16.95 5.45
N THR A 129 -20.22 17.22 4.51
CA THR A 129 -20.02 16.39 3.32
C THR A 129 -18.53 16.28 3.02
N SER A 130 -18.17 15.32 2.18
CA SER A 130 -16.79 15.12 1.74
C SER A 130 -16.72 14.95 0.22
N LYS A 131 -15.66 15.48 -0.37
CA LYS A 131 -15.31 15.30 -1.77
C LYS A 131 -14.03 14.48 -1.84
N PHE A 132 -14.14 13.23 -2.28
CA PHE A 132 -12.97 12.42 -2.56
C PHE A 132 -12.13 13.03 -3.70
N LEU A 133 -10.81 13.00 -3.55
CA LEU A 133 -9.86 13.57 -4.51
C LEU A 133 -8.96 12.52 -5.13
N LYS A 134 -8.39 11.62 -4.32
CA LYS A 134 -7.44 10.60 -4.77
C LYS A 134 -7.17 9.53 -3.71
N ASN A 135 -6.96 8.29 -4.15
CA ASN A 135 -6.40 7.23 -3.33
C ASN A 135 -4.88 7.39 -3.22
N VAL A 136 -4.34 7.38 -2.01
CA VAL A 136 -2.90 7.40 -1.74
C VAL A 136 -2.53 6.20 -0.86
N PHE A 137 -1.66 5.32 -1.35
CA PHE A 137 -1.21 4.17 -0.57
C PHE A 137 -0.15 4.60 0.45
N ASN A 138 -0.42 4.43 1.75
CA ASN A 138 0.58 4.62 2.79
C ASN A 138 1.42 3.34 2.96
N TYR A 139 2.72 3.52 3.16
CA TYR A 139 3.68 2.44 3.35
C TYR A 139 4.95 2.99 4.02
N PRO A 140 5.67 2.20 4.82
CA PRO A 140 6.92 2.64 5.46
C PRO A 140 8.01 2.85 4.42
N THR A 141 8.78 3.92 4.59
CA THR A 141 9.94 4.24 3.75
C THR A 141 11.16 3.45 4.21
N GLY A 142 11.99 3.00 3.27
CA GLY A 142 13.27 2.35 3.55
C GLY A 142 13.44 1.01 2.86
N THR A 143 14.41 0.23 3.33
CA THR A 143 14.76 -1.09 2.83
C THR A 143 15.20 -1.97 4.00
N THR A 144 14.68 -3.18 4.09
CA THR A 144 15.16 -4.19 5.05
C THR A 144 15.84 -5.31 4.28
N ILE A 145 17.09 -5.62 4.63
CA ILE A 145 17.84 -6.77 4.12
C ILE A 145 17.97 -7.78 5.25
N LYS A 146 17.46 -8.99 5.03
CA LYS A 146 17.70 -10.16 5.91
C LYS A 146 18.62 -11.13 5.18
N ARG A 147 19.51 -11.78 5.93
CA ARG A 147 20.40 -12.83 5.43
C ARG A 147 20.37 -14.01 6.39
N PHE A 148 20.30 -15.21 5.84
CA PHE A 148 20.23 -16.44 6.62
C PHE A 148 20.71 -17.64 5.78
N GLU A 149 21.12 -18.69 6.46
CA GLU A 149 21.47 -19.97 5.85
C GLU A 149 20.31 -20.95 6.07
N ILE A 150 20.01 -21.77 5.07
CA ILE A 150 18.98 -22.80 5.20
C ILE A 150 19.55 -23.97 6.00
N THR A 151 19.08 -24.15 7.23
CA THR A 151 19.39 -25.34 8.02
C THR A 151 18.70 -26.58 7.41
N LYS A 152 19.11 -27.79 7.82
CA LYS A 152 18.40 -29.03 7.46
C LYS A 152 16.91 -28.96 7.82
N SER A 153 16.57 -28.43 9.00
CA SER A 153 15.19 -28.23 9.44
C SER A 153 14.44 -27.19 8.60
N SER A 154 15.07 -26.10 8.18
CA SER A 154 14.45 -25.09 7.30
C SER A 154 14.32 -25.54 5.83
N ALA A 155 15.09 -26.53 5.39
CA ALA A 155 14.94 -27.13 4.06
C ALA A 155 13.66 -27.96 3.97
N ILE A 156 13.41 -28.82 4.98
CA ILE A 156 12.19 -29.64 5.09
C ILE A 156 10.99 -28.85 5.62
N SER A 157 11.23 -27.73 6.32
CA SER A 157 10.15 -26.80 6.70
C SER A 157 9.44 -26.35 5.44
N GLU A 158 8.13 -26.49 5.43
CA GLU A 158 7.34 -26.37 4.23
C GLU A 158 7.23 -24.82 3.90
N TYR A 159 7.00 -23.95 4.90
CA TYR A 159 7.07 -22.47 4.81
C TYR A 159 8.44 -21.91 5.25
N ILE A 160 8.84 -20.76 4.68
CA ILE A 160 9.75 -19.81 5.33
C ILE A 160 9.09 -18.43 5.37
N TYR A 161 9.09 -17.82 6.56
CA TYR A 161 8.71 -16.43 6.78
C TYR A 161 9.94 -15.55 6.91
N VAL A 162 9.93 -14.39 6.26
CA VAL A 162 10.97 -13.37 6.42
C VAL A 162 10.32 -12.06 6.85
N THR A 163 10.76 -11.52 7.98
CA THR A 163 10.35 -10.19 8.43
C THR A 163 10.94 -9.13 7.49
N GLY A 164 10.07 -8.57 6.66
CA GLY A 164 10.36 -7.43 5.81
C GLY A 164 9.94 -6.12 6.46
N ILE A 165 10.08 -5.03 5.72
CA ILE A 165 9.64 -3.71 6.20
C ILE A 165 8.10 -3.66 6.31
N GLY A 166 7.59 -3.73 7.55
CA GLY A 166 6.16 -3.61 7.87
C GLY A 166 5.30 -4.87 7.70
N TYR A 167 5.86 -6.02 7.28
CA TYR A 167 5.14 -7.32 7.23
C TYR A 167 6.08 -8.50 7.45
N ALA A 168 5.51 -9.66 7.79
CA ALA A 168 6.12 -10.94 7.47
C ALA A 168 5.75 -11.36 6.03
N ILE A 169 6.74 -11.78 5.24
CA ILE A 169 6.55 -12.30 3.89
C ILE A 169 6.70 -13.81 3.90
N LYS A 170 5.74 -14.50 3.30
CA LYS A 170 5.73 -15.95 3.10
C LYS A 170 6.36 -16.28 1.74
N LEU A 171 7.49 -16.97 1.73
CA LEU A 171 8.27 -17.24 0.51
C LEU A 171 7.92 -18.57 -0.20
N PHE A 172 7.30 -19.52 0.51
CA PHE A 172 6.99 -20.87 0.00
C PHE A 172 5.61 -21.36 0.50
N PRO A 173 5.01 -22.42 -0.09
CA PRO A 173 3.77 -23.06 0.37
C PRO A 173 3.94 -24.31 1.28
N GLY A 174 2.90 -24.60 2.08
CA GLY A 174 2.74 -25.62 3.15
C GLY A 174 3.42 -25.38 4.55
N GLY A 175 2.91 -25.92 5.68
CA GLY A 175 3.57 -26.15 7.03
C GLY A 175 4.22 -25.07 7.95
N LYS A 176 4.12 -25.26 9.28
CA LYS A 176 4.05 -24.26 10.40
C LYS A 176 5.23 -23.29 10.74
N ILE A 177 4.88 -22.28 11.55
CA ILE A 177 5.67 -21.13 12.02
C ILE A 177 6.70 -21.51 13.09
N THR A 178 7.97 -21.19 12.87
CA THR A 178 9.03 -21.25 13.90
C THR A 178 10.01 -20.07 13.80
N THR A 179 9.66 -18.93 14.43
CA THR A 179 10.61 -18.00 15.09
C THR A 179 9.86 -16.83 15.72
N ALA A 180 9.97 -16.69 17.05
CA ALA A 180 9.32 -15.64 17.84
C ALA A 180 9.98 -14.24 17.73
N ALA A 181 10.50 -13.88 16.54
CA ALA A 181 10.97 -12.53 16.22
C ALA A 181 9.82 -11.61 15.76
N ALA A 182 8.62 -11.87 16.28
CA ALA A 182 7.36 -11.18 15.97
C ALA A 182 7.07 -9.99 16.91
N SER A 183 8.01 -9.67 17.81
CA SER A 183 7.86 -8.62 18.82
C SER A 183 7.65 -7.23 18.21
N GLY A 184 6.54 -6.59 18.60
CA GLY A 184 6.17 -5.23 18.24
C GLY A 184 5.23 -5.11 17.03
N TRP A 185 5.66 -5.54 15.84
CA TRP A 185 4.98 -5.20 14.57
C TRP A 185 3.88 -6.18 14.15
N LEU A 186 3.99 -7.45 14.50
CA LEU A 186 3.01 -8.47 14.08
C LEU A 186 1.68 -8.40 14.86
N MET A 187 1.65 -7.68 15.99
CA MET A 187 0.46 -7.44 16.81
C MET A 187 -0.38 -6.24 16.33
N THR A 188 0.17 -5.37 15.48
CA THR A 188 -0.53 -4.15 14.96
C THR A 188 -1.10 -4.32 13.56
N TYR A 189 -0.88 -5.46 12.92
CA TYR A 189 -1.40 -5.81 11.61
C TYR A 189 -2.19 -7.11 11.72
N THR A 190 -3.50 -6.99 11.81
CA THR A 190 -4.41 -8.14 11.72
C THR A 190 -4.08 -8.95 10.45
N GLY A 191 -4.04 -10.28 10.58
CA GLY A 191 -3.44 -11.20 9.61
C GLY A 191 -4.13 -11.33 8.24
N SER A 192 -4.99 -10.38 7.86
CA SER A 192 -5.79 -10.36 6.63
C SER A 192 -5.03 -9.93 5.36
N GLY A 193 -3.69 -9.89 5.40
CA GLY A 193 -2.87 -9.31 4.32
C GLY A 193 -1.43 -9.82 4.20
N LEU A 194 -1.13 -11.06 4.64
CA LEU A 194 0.20 -11.66 4.42
C LEU A 194 0.39 -11.98 2.92
N GLY A 195 0.98 -11.04 2.18
CA GLY A 195 1.27 -11.18 0.75
C GLY A 195 2.15 -12.41 0.48
N VAL A 196 1.56 -13.44 -0.12
CA VAL A 196 2.26 -14.70 -0.46
C VAL A 196 3.01 -14.50 -1.77
N VAL A 197 4.34 -14.48 -1.70
CA VAL A 197 5.18 -14.23 -2.86
C VAL A 197 5.68 -15.58 -3.40
N LYS A 198 5.00 -16.09 -4.43
CA LYS A 198 5.26 -17.42 -5.02
C LYS A 198 6.33 -17.39 -6.13
N GLY A 199 6.77 -18.58 -6.55
CA GLY A 199 7.65 -18.76 -7.71
C GLY A 199 9.13 -18.49 -7.42
N PHE A 200 9.61 -18.92 -6.26
CA PHE A 200 11.02 -19.07 -5.90
C PHE A 200 11.44 -20.55 -6.04
N PRO A 201 12.72 -20.88 -6.26
CA PRO A 201 13.18 -22.26 -6.41
C PRO A 201 13.11 -23.03 -5.08
N PRO A 202 13.04 -24.38 -5.09
CA PRO A 202 13.04 -25.20 -3.89
C PRO A 202 14.20 -24.89 -2.94
N LYS A 203 13.96 -25.11 -1.65
CA LYS A 203 14.92 -24.87 -0.57
C LYS A 203 15.87 -26.06 -0.44
N VAL A 204 17.17 -25.81 -0.36
CA VAL A 204 18.18 -26.86 -0.10
C VAL A 204 19.01 -26.47 1.11
N ALA A 205 19.29 -27.41 2.01
CA ALA A 205 20.13 -27.19 3.18
C ALA A 205 21.54 -26.70 2.78
N GLY A 206 22.10 -25.77 3.55
CA GLY A 206 23.39 -25.13 3.27
C GLY A 206 23.32 -23.93 2.32
N GLN A 207 22.23 -23.76 1.55
CA GLN A 207 22.06 -22.57 0.72
C GLN A 207 22.01 -21.29 1.56
N TYR A 208 22.61 -20.22 1.04
CA TYR A 208 22.61 -18.92 1.70
C TYR A 208 21.68 -17.94 1.00
N TYR A 209 20.75 -17.34 1.74
CA TYR A 209 19.71 -16.46 1.24
C TYR A 209 19.99 -15.01 1.66
N GLN A 210 19.78 -14.08 0.74
CA GLN A 210 19.62 -12.65 1.03
C GLN A 210 18.26 -12.19 0.49
N VAL A 211 17.39 -11.73 1.39
CA VAL A 211 16.06 -11.21 1.06
C VAL A 211 16.04 -9.71 1.34
N LYS A 212 15.94 -8.92 0.28
CA LYS A 212 15.81 -7.45 0.32
C LYS A 212 14.36 -7.07 0.07
N THR A 213 13.78 -6.32 1.00
CA THR A 213 12.37 -5.89 0.97
C THR A 213 12.29 -4.36 0.99
N TYR A 214 11.46 -3.79 0.13
CA TYR A 214 11.26 -2.34 -0.01
C TYR A 214 9.93 -2.03 -0.71
N TYR A 215 9.44 -0.81 -0.56
CA TYR A 215 8.24 -0.34 -1.27
C TYR A 215 8.59 0.62 -2.40
N ASN A 216 7.77 0.60 -3.44
CA ASN A 216 7.69 1.64 -4.47
C ASN A 216 6.22 1.82 -4.88
N SER A 217 5.96 2.60 -5.93
CA SER A 217 4.60 2.83 -6.46
C SER A 217 3.88 1.57 -6.96
N LYS A 218 4.59 0.45 -7.19
CA LYS A 218 4.04 -0.80 -7.74
C LYS A 218 3.62 -1.83 -6.68
N GLY A 219 4.13 -1.74 -5.45
CA GLY A 219 3.87 -2.74 -4.41
C GLY A 219 4.98 -2.89 -3.36
N LEU A 220 4.85 -3.94 -2.56
CA LEU A 220 5.95 -4.51 -1.77
C LEU A 220 6.85 -5.31 -2.72
N ASN A 221 8.11 -4.90 -2.84
CA ASN A 221 9.10 -5.55 -3.68
C ASN A 221 9.95 -6.47 -2.80
N VAL A 222 10.08 -7.72 -3.22
CA VAL A 222 10.84 -8.76 -2.52
C VAL A 222 11.88 -9.31 -3.49
N GLN A 223 13.12 -8.88 -3.33
CA GLN A 223 14.27 -9.41 -4.06
C GLN A 223 14.91 -10.54 -3.23
N THR A 224 14.92 -11.74 -3.78
CA THR A 224 15.61 -12.88 -3.18
C THR A 224 16.84 -13.21 -4.02
N LYS A 225 18.01 -13.20 -3.38
CA LYS A 225 19.25 -13.77 -3.90
C LYS A 225 19.58 -15.05 -3.13
N ILE A 226 20.00 -16.09 -3.84
CA ILE A 226 20.39 -17.38 -3.25
C ILE A 226 21.77 -17.75 -3.78
N TRP A 227 22.65 -18.19 -2.89
CA TRP A 227 23.94 -18.82 -3.21
C TRP A 227 23.90 -20.28 -2.80
N SER A 228 24.68 -21.12 -3.48
CA SER A 228 24.88 -22.54 -3.14
C SER A 228 25.35 -22.73 -1.69
N SER A 229 26.15 -21.80 -1.18
CA SER A 229 26.62 -21.81 0.21
C SER A 229 26.94 -20.41 0.76
N LYS A 230 27.08 -20.31 2.08
CA LYS A 230 27.61 -19.10 2.75
C LYS A 230 29.07 -18.80 2.36
N LYS A 231 29.85 -19.83 1.99
CA LYS A 231 31.23 -19.69 1.48
C LYS A 231 31.23 -19.00 0.11
N SER A 232 30.34 -19.41 -0.79
CA SER A 232 30.12 -18.80 -2.10
C SER A 232 29.69 -17.33 -2.01
N TYR A 233 28.76 -17.01 -1.09
CA TYR A 233 28.41 -15.62 -0.78
C TYR A 233 29.63 -14.80 -0.33
N LYS A 234 30.45 -15.31 0.62
CA LYS A 234 31.66 -14.62 1.10
C LYS A 234 32.68 -14.39 -0.02
N LYS A 235 32.83 -15.36 -0.93
CA LYS A 235 33.68 -15.26 -2.14
C LYS A 235 33.14 -14.31 -3.22
N LYS A 236 31.97 -13.71 -3.02
CA LYS A 236 31.26 -12.85 -4.01
C LYS A 236 30.91 -13.59 -5.31
N GLU A 237 30.76 -14.91 -5.26
CA GLU A 237 30.32 -15.71 -6.41
C GLU A 237 28.92 -15.28 -6.90
N THR A 238 28.62 -15.52 -8.16
CA THR A 238 27.30 -15.21 -8.75
C THR A 238 26.19 -16.00 -8.02
N PRO A 239 25.08 -15.36 -7.61
CA PRO A 239 23.96 -16.07 -6.99
C PRO A 239 23.34 -17.07 -7.98
N ILE A 240 23.10 -18.32 -7.53
CA ILE A 240 22.35 -19.34 -8.29
C ILE A 240 20.89 -18.94 -8.55
N TYR A 241 20.38 -17.95 -7.82
CA TYR A 241 19.11 -17.29 -8.09
C TYR A 241 19.16 -15.82 -7.70
N ASN A 242 18.59 -14.94 -8.53
CA ASN A 242 18.40 -13.52 -8.25
C ASN A 242 17.17 -13.01 -9.00
N LYS A 243 16.02 -12.92 -8.33
CA LYS A 243 14.81 -12.29 -8.91
C LYS A 243 14.09 -11.42 -7.87
N THR A 244 13.45 -10.38 -8.38
CA THR A 244 12.50 -9.54 -7.63
C THR A 244 11.09 -9.95 -8.00
N ARG A 245 10.25 -10.15 -6.98
CA ARG A 245 8.79 -10.31 -7.10
C ARG A 245 8.11 -9.12 -6.46
N VAL A 246 6.91 -8.78 -6.91
CA VAL A 246 6.12 -7.65 -6.38
C VAL A 246 4.78 -8.18 -5.87
N SER A 247 4.52 -8.02 -4.58
CA SER A 247 3.16 -8.13 -4.05
C SER A 247 2.49 -6.78 -4.29
N LYS A 248 1.49 -6.76 -5.18
CA LYS A 248 0.61 -5.61 -5.38
C LYS A 248 -0.32 -5.45 -4.16
N TRP A 249 -0.95 -4.29 -4.08
CA TRP A 249 -1.94 -3.91 -3.05
C TRP A 249 -3.36 -4.32 -3.46
#